data_AF-A0A953YKV1-F1
#
_entry.id   AF-A0A953YKV1-F1
#
_cell.length_a   1.000
_cell.length_b   1.000
_cell.length_c   1.000
_cell.angle_alpha   90.00
_cell.angle_beta   90.00
_cell.angle_gamma   90.00
#
_symmetry.space_group_name_H-M   'P 1'
#
loop_
_entity.id
_entity.type
_entity.pdbx_description
1 polymer ?
#
loop_
_entity_poly.entity_id
_entity_poly.type
_entity_poly.pdbx_seq_one_letter_code
_entity_poly.pdbx_strand_id
1 'polypeptide(L)'
;VFVGHVRGGLAYINILANMFLASIMGSANAQVAVMAQVMVPEMERKGYPRGFATATTCAGALLAPVIPPSMLFVIFGVLAQISIGDLFIAGIIPGLLMTLSFICVIALLGYRYKYPPGERLSRQQKLRNIGAAIPSLLVPIVMIGGILGGVTTPTEAAAVGALTAVLVGIFAHKEIRFDRVGDMLLRVALNSG
;
A
#
# COMPACT_ATOMS: atom_id res chain seq x y z
N VAL A 1 -4.47 1.86 13.05
CA VAL A 1 -4.75 1.25 14.39
C VAL A 1 -3.82 1.77 15.49
N PHE A 2 -2.50 1.78 15.27
CA PHE A 2 -1.51 2.17 16.29
C PHE A 2 -1.15 3.67 16.27
N VAL A 3 -1.12 4.28 15.09
CA VAL A 3 -0.62 5.67 14.90
C VAL A 3 -1.76 6.67 14.63
N GLY A 4 -3.03 6.25 14.71
CA GLY A 4 -4.17 7.12 14.44
C GLY A 4 -4.40 8.19 15.50
N HIS A 5 -4.05 7.91 16.76
CA HIS A 5 -4.37 8.74 17.92
C HIS A 5 -3.38 9.90 18.13
N VAL A 6 -2.26 9.93 17.39
CA VAL A 6 -1.25 10.99 17.52
C VAL A 6 -1.59 12.19 16.64
N ARG A 7 -0.97 13.34 16.92
CA ARG A 7 -1.06 14.53 16.05
C ARG A 7 -0.54 14.17 14.65
N GLY A 8 -1.30 14.47 13.61
CA GLY A 8 -0.96 14.02 12.26
C GLY A 8 -1.35 12.55 11.98
N GLY A 9 -2.15 11.92 12.85
CA GLY A 9 -2.48 10.50 12.81
C GLY A 9 -2.94 9.98 11.44
N LEU A 10 -3.73 10.78 10.73
CA LEU A 10 -4.24 10.42 9.41
C LEU A 10 -3.16 10.44 8.32
N ALA A 11 -2.15 11.30 8.44
CA ALA A 11 -1.00 11.33 7.53
C ALA A 11 -0.12 10.09 7.72
N TYR A 12 0.09 9.63 8.96
CA TYR A 12 0.78 8.36 9.18
C TYR A 12 0.00 7.16 8.64
N ILE A 13 -1.33 7.15 8.82
CA ILE A 13 -2.20 6.13 8.23
C ILE A 13 -2.06 6.16 6.71
N ASN A 14 -2.00 7.34 6.09
CA ASN A 14 -1.80 7.50 4.66
C ASN A 14 -0.49 6.83 4.18
N ILE A 15 0.63 7.12 4.83
CA ILE A 15 1.93 6.53 4.47
C ILE A 15 1.94 5.01 4.69
N LEU A 16 1.41 4.53 5.81
CA LEU A 16 1.38 3.08 6.09
C LEU A 16 0.43 2.34 5.14
N ALA A 17 -0.70 2.94 4.78
CA ALA A 17 -1.61 2.39 3.78
C ALA A 17 -0.95 2.37 2.40
N ASN A 18 -0.21 3.43 2.03
CA ASN A 18 0.59 3.45 0.80
C ASN A 18 1.68 2.38 0.81
N MET A 19 2.42 2.20 1.92
CA MET A 19 3.43 1.16 2.04
C MET A 19 2.84 -0.24 1.88
N PHE A 20 1.66 -0.48 2.45
CA PHE A 20 0.97 -1.75 2.30
C PHE A 20 0.46 -1.96 0.87
N LEU A 21 -0.18 -0.95 0.28
CA LEU A 21 -0.71 -1.02 -1.08
C LEU A 21 0.39 -1.12 -2.14
N ALA A 22 1.57 -0.55 -1.87
CA ALA A 22 2.79 -0.67 -2.67
C ALA A 22 3.19 -2.13 -2.87
N SER A 23 3.13 -2.94 -1.81
CA SER A 23 3.42 -4.38 -1.86
C SER A 23 2.38 -5.20 -2.66
N ILE A 24 1.29 -4.59 -3.13
CA ILE A 24 0.26 -5.27 -3.91
C ILE A 24 0.23 -4.75 -5.34
N MET A 25 0.28 -3.42 -5.51
CA MET A 25 -0.03 -2.80 -6.80
C MET A 25 1.17 -2.61 -7.72
N GLY A 26 2.41 -2.62 -7.20
CA GLY A 26 3.64 -2.57 -8.01
C GLY A 26 3.84 -1.35 -8.92
N SER A 27 2.85 -0.47 -9.05
CA SER A 27 2.80 0.72 -9.91
C SER A 27 2.46 1.96 -9.08
N ALA A 28 3.35 2.94 -9.10
CA ALA A 28 3.14 4.21 -8.41
C ALA A 28 1.93 4.95 -8.97
N ASN A 29 1.73 4.95 -10.29
CA ASN A 29 0.63 5.66 -10.95
C ASN A 29 -0.74 5.10 -10.52
N ALA A 30 -0.89 3.77 -10.59
CA ALA A 30 -2.11 3.11 -10.14
C ALA A 30 -2.37 3.37 -8.64
N GLN A 31 -1.30 3.36 -7.84
CA GLN A 31 -1.40 3.64 -6.40
C GLN A 31 -1.82 5.07 -6.10
N VAL A 32 -1.27 6.07 -6.80
CA VAL A 32 -1.73 7.46 -6.67
C VAL A 32 -3.21 7.56 -7.05
N ALA A 33 -3.64 6.93 -8.16
CA ALA A 33 -5.03 7.00 -8.61
C ALA A 33 -6.02 6.49 -7.55
N VAL A 34 -5.70 5.38 -6.89
CA VAL A 34 -6.54 4.80 -5.83
C VAL A 34 -6.45 5.62 -4.54
N MET A 35 -5.24 5.89 -4.05
CA MET A 35 -5.05 6.52 -2.75
C MET A 35 -5.48 7.99 -2.75
N ALA A 36 -5.30 8.72 -3.85
CA ALA A 36 -5.72 10.12 -3.94
C ALA A 36 -7.25 10.25 -3.83
N GLN A 37 -8.01 9.33 -4.42
CA GLN A 37 -9.48 9.35 -4.36
C GLN A 37 -10.02 9.08 -2.95
N VAL A 38 -9.30 8.33 -2.13
CA VAL A 38 -9.73 7.94 -0.78
C VAL A 38 -9.15 8.86 0.29
N MET A 39 -7.83 9.06 0.28
CA MET A 39 -7.12 9.73 1.38
C MET A 39 -7.20 11.25 1.31
N VAL A 40 -7.12 11.86 0.12
CA VAL A 40 -7.12 13.32 -0.01
C VAL A 40 -8.44 13.93 0.49
N PRO A 41 -9.63 13.45 0.05
CA PRO A 41 -10.90 13.97 0.55
C PRO A 41 -11.09 13.74 2.05
N GLU A 42 -10.64 12.60 2.58
CA GLU A 42 -10.76 12.29 4.01
C GLU A 42 -9.85 13.16 4.86
N MET A 43 -8.63 13.43 4.40
CA MET A 43 -7.71 14.37 5.05
C MET A 43 -8.26 15.79 5.04
N GLU A 44 -8.84 16.25 3.93
CA GLU A 44 -9.49 17.57 3.86
C GLU A 44 -10.66 17.68 4.86
N ARG A 45 -11.54 16.67 4.91
CA ARG A 45 -12.67 16.61 5.85
C ARG A 45 -12.21 16.69 7.31
N LYS A 46 -11.04 16.11 7.61
CA LYS A 46 -10.45 16.12 8.96
C LYS A 46 -9.62 17.38 9.23
N GLY A 47 -9.61 18.35 8.33
CA GLY A 47 -8.98 19.67 8.53
C GLY A 47 -7.52 19.78 8.08
N TYR A 48 -7.01 18.85 7.27
CA TYR A 48 -5.69 18.98 6.67
C TYR A 48 -5.76 19.87 5.42
N PRO A 49 -4.75 20.72 5.17
CA PRO A 49 -4.67 21.47 3.91
C PRO A 49 -4.61 20.52 2.71
N ARG A 50 -5.43 20.77 1.68
CA ARG A 50 -5.46 20.00 0.43
C ARG A 50 -4.07 19.76 -0.15
N GLY A 51 -3.24 20.81 -0.22
CA GLY A 51 -1.88 20.70 -0.74
C GLY A 51 -1.02 19.70 0.04
N PHE A 52 -1.12 19.67 1.36
CA PHE A 52 -0.42 18.69 2.20
C PHE A 52 -0.97 17.28 2.00
N ALA A 53 -2.29 17.12 1.95
CA ALA A 53 -2.95 15.84 1.73
C ALA A 53 -2.58 15.22 0.37
N THR A 54 -2.60 16.02 -0.69
CA THR A 54 -2.19 15.60 -2.04
C THR A 54 -0.69 15.28 -2.08
N ALA A 55 0.17 16.17 -1.59
CA ALA A 55 1.61 15.96 -1.61
C ALA A 55 2.03 14.71 -0.83
N THR A 56 1.46 14.49 0.36
CA THR A 56 1.75 13.31 1.19
C THR A 56 1.29 12.02 0.51
N THR A 57 0.09 12.04 -0.09
CA THR A 57 -0.43 10.87 -0.82
C THR A 57 0.44 10.53 -2.03
N CYS A 58 0.78 11.53 -2.85
CA CYS A 58 1.62 11.33 -4.04
C CYS A 58 3.03 10.87 -3.66
N ALA A 59 3.64 11.48 -2.64
CA ALA A 59 4.96 11.08 -2.18
C ALA A 59 4.95 9.67 -1.57
N GLY A 60 3.90 9.31 -0.84
CA GLY A 60 3.73 7.96 -0.31
C GLY A 60 3.65 6.89 -1.39
N ALA A 61 3.05 7.19 -2.54
CA ALA A 61 2.99 6.26 -3.67
C ALA A 61 4.37 5.94 -4.28
N LEU A 62 5.39 6.78 -4.04
CA LEU A 62 6.78 6.48 -4.41
C LEU A 62 7.37 5.32 -3.60
N LEU A 63 6.68 4.82 -2.57
CA LEU A 63 7.02 3.55 -1.92
C LEU A 63 6.77 2.34 -2.82
N ALA A 64 5.85 2.43 -3.80
CA ALA A 64 5.53 1.35 -4.76
C ALA A 64 6.74 0.75 -5.48
N PRO A 65 7.65 1.56 -6.07
CA PRO A 65 8.83 1.02 -6.74
C PRO A 65 9.87 0.39 -5.81
N VAL A 66 9.83 0.68 -4.50
CA VAL A 66 10.89 0.27 -3.55
C VAL A 66 10.45 -0.88 -2.64
N ILE A 67 9.20 -0.88 -2.19
CA ILE A 67 8.66 -1.91 -1.28
C ILE A 67 8.36 -3.18 -2.08
N PRO A 68 8.94 -4.34 -1.73
CA PRO A 68 8.63 -5.60 -2.39
C PRO A 68 7.20 -6.09 -2.14
N PRO A 69 6.59 -6.84 -3.09
CA PRO A 69 7.01 -7.05 -4.47
C PRO A 69 6.86 -5.79 -5.32
N SER A 70 7.91 -5.45 -6.08
CA SER A 70 7.96 -4.24 -6.93
C SER A 70 8.13 -4.61 -8.40
N MET A 71 7.28 -4.04 -9.26
CA MET A 71 7.36 -4.25 -10.71
C MET A 71 8.67 -3.71 -11.29
N LEU A 72 9.19 -2.58 -10.76
CA LEU A 72 10.46 -2.04 -11.23
C LEU A 72 11.64 -2.97 -10.92
N PHE A 73 11.64 -3.65 -9.77
CA PHE A 73 12.65 -4.65 -9.49
C PHE A 73 12.52 -5.87 -10.39
N VAL A 74 11.30 -6.28 -10.76
CA VAL A 74 11.10 -7.35 -11.73
C VAL A 74 11.67 -6.95 -13.09
N ILE A 75 11.31 -5.77 -13.60
CA ILE A 75 11.80 -5.25 -14.88
C ILE A 75 13.34 -5.15 -14.86
N PHE A 76 13.89 -4.53 -13.82
CA PHE A 76 15.34 -4.38 -13.67
C PHE A 76 16.05 -5.73 -13.57
N GLY A 77 15.53 -6.67 -12.76
CA GLY A 77 16.12 -8.01 -12.62
C GLY A 77 16.11 -8.78 -13.94
N VAL A 78 15.05 -8.69 -14.73
CA VAL A 78 14.99 -9.29 -16.07
C VAL A 78 15.99 -8.61 -17.02
N LEU A 79 16.06 -7.28 -17.06
CA LEU A 79 16.96 -6.57 -17.97
C LEU A 79 18.43 -6.75 -17.61
N ALA A 80 18.75 -6.67 -16.31
CA ALA A 80 20.11 -6.78 -15.79
C ALA A 80 20.54 -8.24 -15.54
N GLN A 81 19.64 -9.21 -15.74
CA GLN A 81 19.87 -10.64 -15.43
C GLN A 81 20.31 -10.87 -13.97
N ILE A 82 19.70 -10.11 -13.05
CA ILE A 82 19.92 -10.22 -11.60
C ILE A 82 18.73 -10.96 -10.98
N SER A 83 19.01 -11.77 -9.95
CA SER A 83 17.99 -12.43 -9.15
C SER A 83 16.96 -11.41 -8.62
N ILE A 84 15.69 -11.63 -8.97
CA ILE A 84 14.57 -10.79 -8.52
C ILE A 84 14.34 -10.96 -7.01
N GLY A 85 14.58 -12.16 -6.48
CA GLY A 85 14.54 -12.41 -5.04
C GLY A 85 15.57 -11.57 -4.28
N ASP A 86 16.79 -11.46 -4.82
CA ASP A 86 17.86 -10.67 -4.20
C ASP A 86 17.51 -9.18 -4.23
N LEU A 87 16.95 -8.69 -5.34
CA LEU A 87 16.46 -7.32 -5.45
C LEU A 87 15.33 -7.02 -4.46
N PHE A 88 14.42 -7.97 -4.24
CA PHE A 88 13.35 -7.83 -3.24
C PHE A 88 13.93 -7.73 -1.83
N ILE A 89 14.87 -8.60 -1.47
CA ILE A 89 15.55 -8.54 -0.16
C ILE A 89 16.31 -7.21 -0.02
N ALA A 90 17.04 -6.80 -1.06
CA ALA A 90 17.78 -5.55 -1.09
C ALA A 90 16.86 -4.32 -0.95
N GLY A 91 15.61 -4.40 -1.43
CA GLY A 91 14.60 -3.35 -1.34
C GLY A 91 14.02 -3.12 0.06
N ILE A 92 14.14 -4.08 0.98
CA ILE A 92 13.55 -3.99 2.33
C ILE A 92 14.16 -2.82 3.11
N ILE A 93 15.49 -2.75 3.17
CA ILE A 93 16.20 -1.69 3.91
C ILE A 93 15.86 -0.29 3.37
N PRO A 94 16.03 0.02 2.06
CA PRO A 94 15.69 1.34 1.53
C PRO A 94 14.19 1.65 1.66
N GLY A 95 13.30 0.67 1.52
CA GLY A 95 11.85 0.86 1.71
C GLY A 95 11.50 1.25 3.15
N LEU A 96 12.12 0.59 4.14
CA LEU A 96 11.97 0.93 5.55
C LEU A 96 12.55 2.31 5.87
N LEU A 97 13.74 2.64 5.35
CA LEU A 97 14.37 3.94 5.54
C LEU A 97 13.51 5.06 4.94
N MET A 98 12.94 4.85 3.77
CA MET A 98 12.06 5.83 3.12
C MET A 98 10.77 6.02 3.91
N THR A 99 10.17 4.92 4.39
CA THR A 99 8.99 4.97 5.27
C THR A 99 9.29 5.72 6.56
N LEU A 100 10.43 5.44 7.21
CA LEU A 100 10.84 6.12 8.43
C LEU A 100 11.08 7.61 8.18
N SER A 101 11.69 7.96 7.05
CA SER A 101 11.90 9.35 6.64
C SER A 101 10.57 10.08 6.48
N PHE A 102 9.57 9.46 5.84
CA PHE A 102 8.22 10.03 5.76
C PHE A 102 7.58 10.22 7.14
N ILE A 103 7.71 9.25 8.03
CA ILE A 103 7.21 9.35 9.42
C ILE A 103 7.88 10.54 10.13
N CYS A 104 9.19 10.70 10.02
CA CYS A 104 9.91 11.83 10.61
C CYS A 104 9.44 13.18 10.07
N VAL A 105 9.28 13.30 8.74
CA VAL A 105 8.78 14.53 8.11
C VAL A 105 7.37 14.85 8.57
N ILE A 106 6.48 13.86 8.63
CA ILE A 106 5.11 14.05 9.13
C ILE A 106 5.11 14.48 10.60
N ALA A 107 6.01 13.93 11.44
CA ALA A 107 6.14 14.32 12.84
C ALA A 107 6.55 15.78 12.99
N LEU A 108 7.57 16.20 12.23
CA LEU A 108 8.07 17.57 12.21
C LEU A 108 6.98 18.56 11.76
N LEU A 109 6.32 18.26 10.64
CA LEU A 109 5.24 19.10 10.10
C LEU A 109 4.01 19.10 11.02
N GLY A 110 3.66 17.94 11.59
CA GLY A 110 2.57 17.82 12.56
C GLY A 110 2.79 18.65 13.82
N TYR A 111 4.04 18.76 14.28
CA TYR A 111 4.39 19.65 15.38
C TYR A 111 4.35 21.13 14.97
N ARG A 112 4.93 21.46 13.80
CA ARG A 112 5.05 22.84 13.29
C ARG A 112 3.72 23.48 12.90
N TYR A 113 2.83 22.71 12.27
CA TYR A 113 1.53 23.16 11.76
C TYR A 113 0.35 22.76 12.67
N LYS A 114 0.63 22.09 13.79
CA LYS A 114 -0.37 21.65 14.78
C LYS A 114 -1.54 20.89 14.14
N TYR A 115 -1.24 19.92 13.27
CA TYR A 115 -2.26 19.14 12.58
C TYR A 115 -3.22 18.44 13.57
N PRO A 116 -4.50 18.25 13.16
CA PRO A 116 -5.52 17.72 14.05
C PRO A 116 -5.14 16.31 14.52
N PRO A 117 -5.32 16.01 15.82
CA PRO A 117 -5.13 14.66 16.34
C PRO A 117 -6.17 13.73 15.72
N GLY A 118 -5.77 12.52 15.34
CA GLY A 118 -6.74 11.55 14.82
C GLY A 118 -7.58 10.91 15.92
N GLU A 119 -8.65 10.23 15.50
CA GLU A 119 -9.64 9.67 16.40
C GLU A 119 -9.11 8.52 17.25
N ARG A 120 -9.54 8.49 18.51
CA ARG A 120 -9.19 7.40 19.41
C ARG A 120 -10.09 6.19 19.18
N LEU A 121 -9.59 5.17 18.49
CA LEU A 121 -10.23 3.85 18.42
C LEU A 121 -10.19 3.13 19.79
N SER A 122 -11.32 2.55 20.18
CA SER A 122 -11.47 1.63 21.33
C SER A 122 -10.67 0.34 21.12
N ARG A 123 -10.25 -0.34 22.22
CA ARG A 123 -9.52 -1.63 22.14
C ARG A 123 -10.27 -2.67 21.31
N GLN A 124 -11.59 -2.75 21.45
CA GLN A 124 -12.43 -3.66 20.69
C GLN A 124 -12.43 -3.35 19.19
N GLN A 125 -12.47 -2.06 18.83
CA GLN A 125 -12.38 -1.62 17.43
C GLN A 125 -10.98 -1.89 16.85
N LYS A 126 -9.92 -1.70 17.65
CA LYS A 126 -8.54 -2.03 17.22
C LYS A 126 -8.41 -3.51 16.89
N LEU A 127 -8.86 -4.40 17.78
CA LEU A 127 -8.82 -5.85 17.57
C LEU A 127 -9.63 -6.28 16.35
N ARG A 128 -10.85 -5.73 16.19
CA ARG A 128 -11.68 -6.00 15.01
C ARG A 128 -11.01 -5.57 13.71
N ASN A 129 -10.43 -4.37 13.68
CA ASN A 129 -9.79 -3.84 12.47
C ASN A 129 -8.49 -4.59 12.13
N ILE A 130 -7.73 -5.05 13.14
CA ILE A 130 -6.57 -5.93 12.91
C ILE A 130 -7.05 -7.25 12.31
N GLY A 131 -8.07 -7.88 12.90
CA GLY A 131 -8.65 -9.13 12.40
C GLY A 131 -9.11 -9.02 10.94
N ALA A 132 -9.74 -7.90 10.58
CA ALA A 132 -10.19 -7.64 9.21
C ALA A 132 -9.03 -7.42 8.22
N ALA A 133 -7.85 -6.98 8.66
CA ALA A 133 -6.70 -6.73 7.79
C ALA A 133 -5.85 -7.99 7.53
N ILE A 134 -5.94 -9.01 8.39
CA ILE A 134 -5.16 -10.27 8.26
C ILE A 134 -5.35 -10.94 6.89
N PRO A 135 -6.58 -11.11 6.37
CA PRO A 135 -6.77 -11.72 5.06
C PRO A 135 -6.05 -10.99 3.93
N SER A 136 -5.98 -9.65 3.98
CA SER A 136 -5.30 -8.85 2.95
C SER A 136 -3.78 -9.05 2.94
N LEU A 137 -3.17 -9.38 4.09
CA LEU A 137 -1.73 -9.67 4.19
C LEU A 137 -1.35 -10.97 3.46
N LEU A 138 -2.29 -11.87 3.21
CA LEU A 138 -2.01 -13.12 2.48
C LEU A 138 -1.50 -12.86 1.07
N VAL A 139 -1.95 -11.79 0.41
CA VAL A 139 -1.55 -11.46 -0.96
C VAL A 139 -0.03 -11.24 -1.07
N PRO A 140 0.58 -10.25 -0.37
CA PRO A 140 2.03 -10.07 -0.44
C PRO A 140 2.80 -11.24 0.17
N ILE A 141 2.27 -11.93 1.19
CA ILE A 141 2.94 -13.10 1.80
C ILE A 141 3.09 -14.24 0.79
N VAL A 142 2.03 -14.59 0.05
CA VAL A 142 2.09 -15.66 -0.95
C VAL A 142 2.98 -15.27 -2.12
N MET A 143 2.94 -14.01 -2.54
CA MET A 143 3.80 -13.51 -3.61
C MET A 143 5.29 -13.55 -3.23
N ILE A 144 5.66 -12.93 -2.10
CA ILE A 144 7.05 -12.86 -1.63
C ILE A 144 7.53 -14.25 -1.22
N GLY A 145 6.72 -15.01 -0.48
CA GLY A 145 7.06 -16.35 -0.03
C GLY A 145 7.30 -17.33 -1.17
N GLY A 146 6.49 -17.26 -2.24
CA GLY A 146 6.69 -18.07 -3.44
C GLY A 146 7.99 -17.75 -4.18
N ILE A 147 8.31 -16.46 -4.34
CA ILE A 147 9.53 -15.99 -5.03
C ILE A 147 10.77 -16.30 -4.20
N LEU A 148 10.81 -15.89 -2.93
CA LEU A 148 11.97 -16.10 -2.06
C LEU A 148 12.18 -17.58 -1.71
N GLY A 149 11.10 -18.37 -1.68
CA GLY A 149 11.18 -19.82 -1.50
C GLY A 149 11.59 -20.59 -2.76
N GLY A 150 11.75 -19.91 -3.92
CA GLY A 150 12.09 -20.55 -5.19
C GLY A 150 10.98 -21.46 -5.75
N VAL A 151 9.76 -21.35 -5.22
CA VAL A 151 8.61 -22.19 -5.63
C VAL A 151 7.97 -21.64 -6.90
N THR A 152 7.92 -20.32 -7.05
CA THR A 152 7.31 -19.65 -8.19
C THR A 152 8.23 -18.58 -8.76
N THR A 153 8.17 -18.42 -10.09
CA THR A 153 8.73 -17.25 -10.75
C THR A 153 7.90 -15.99 -10.44
N PRO A 154 8.45 -14.78 -10.65
CA PRO A 154 7.71 -13.55 -10.36
C PRO A 154 6.39 -13.41 -11.14
N THR A 155 6.34 -13.92 -12.36
CA THR A 155 5.13 -13.95 -13.19
C THR A 155 4.07 -14.92 -12.63
N GLU A 156 4.49 -16.10 -12.18
CA GLU A 156 3.58 -17.07 -11.54
C GLU A 156 3.11 -16.55 -10.17
N ALA A 157 4.01 -15.94 -9.40
CA ALA A 157 3.68 -15.30 -8.13
C ALA A 157 2.63 -14.18 -8.31
N ALA A 158 2.72 -13.39 -9.38
CA ALA A 158 1.71 -12.38 -9.70
C ALA A 158 0.35 -13.02 -10.02
N ALA A 159 0.31 -14.12 -10.77
CA ALA A 159 -0.93 -14.85 -11.06
C ALA A 159 -1.57 -15.43 -9.78
N VAL A 160 -0.77 -16.07 -8.93
CA VAL A 160 -1.23 -16.60 -7.63
C VAL A 160 -1.67 -15.47 -6.70
N GLY A 161 -0.94 -14.35 -6.68
CA GLY A 161 -1.29 -13.15 -5.92
C GLY A 161 -2.63 -12.55 -6.34
N ALA A 162 -2.88 -12.43 -7.65
CA ALA A 162 -4.15 -11.97 -8.20
C ALA A 162 -5.31 -12.90 -7.82
N LEU A 163 -5.12 -14.22 -7.94
CA LEU A 163 -6.12 -15.20 -7.50
C LEU A 163 -6.39 -15.09 -6.00
N THR A 164 -5.34 -14.96 -5.18
CA THR A 164 -5.44 -14.77 -3.73
C THR A 164 -6.21 -13.49 -3.39
N ALA A 165 -5.95 -12.39 -4.10
CA ALA A 165 -6.67 -11.12 -3.91
C ALA A 165 -8.16 -11.25 -4.23
N VAL A 166 -8.51 -11.96 -5.31
CA VAL A 166 -9.92 -12.24 -5.67
C VAL A 166 -10.59 -13.10 -4.60
N LEU A 167 -9.95 -14.17 -4.15
CA LEU A 167 -10.48 -15.04 -3.10
C LEU A 167 -10.68 -14.29 -1.78
N VAL A 168 -9.70 -13.47 -1.37
CA VAL A 168 -9.81 -12.62 -0.18
C VAL A 168 -10.94 -11.60 -0.34
N GLY A 169 -11.09 -10.99 -1.51
CA GLY A 169 -12.18 -10.05 -1.79
C GLY A 169 -13.58 -10.67 -1.75
N ILE A 170 -13.73 -11.91 -2.23
CA ILE A 170 -15.00 -12.65 -2.21
C ILE A 170 -15.31 -13.19 -0.80
N PHE A 171 -14.38 -13.90 -0.18
CA PHE A 171 -14.65 -14.68 1.03
C PHE A 171 -14.43 -13.91 2.33
N ALA A 172 -13.38 -13.07 2.40
CA ALA A 172 -13.05 -12.35 3.62
C ALA A 172 -13.77 -11.00 3.70
N HIS A 173 -13.67 -10.19 2.65
CA HIS A 173 -14.27 -8.85 2.63
C HIS A 173 -15.70 -8.83 2.11
N LYS A 174 -16.08 -9.81 1.26
CA LYS A 174 -17.40 -9.88 0.60
C LYS A 174 -17.74 -8.63 -0.20
N GLU A 175 -16.73 -8.00 -0.79
CA GLU A 175 -16.84 -6.73 -1.52
C GLU A 175 -16.92 -6.93 -3.04
N ILE A 176 -16.47 -8.09 -3.54
CA ILE A 176 -16.50 -8.39 -4.98
C ILE A 176 -17.91 -8.79 -5.38
N ARG A 177 -18.54 -7.94 -6.21
CA ARG A 177 -19.79 -8.25 -6.89
C ARG A 177 -19.50 -8.57 -8.36
N PHE A 178 -20.00 -9.73 -8.82
CA PHE A 178 -19.75 -10.24 -10.17
C PHE A 178 -20.26 -9.30 -11.29
N ASP A 179 -21.28 -8.48 -10.99
CA ASP A 179 -21.84 -7.48 -11.90
C ASP A 179 -20.88 -6.31 -12.19
N ARG A 180 -19.87 -6.09 -11.35
CA ARG A 180 -18.89 -5.00 -11.50
C ARG A 180 -17.52 -5.44 -11.99
N VAL A 181 -17.35 -6.72 -12.31
CA VAL A 181 -16.05 -7.26 -12.76
C VAL A 181 -15.61 -6.60 -14.06
N GLY A 182 -16.54 -6.35 -15.00
CA GLY A 182 -16.24 -5.62 -16.24
C GLY A 182 -15.68 -4.23 -15.99
N ASP A 183 -16.30 -3.47 -15.08
CA ASP A 183 -15.83 -2.14 -14.68
C ASP A 183 -14.46 -2.19 -14.00
N MET A 184 -14.20 -3.22 -13.18
CA MET A 184 -12.89 -3.41 -12.53
C MET A 184 -11.80 -3.65 -13.57
N LEU A 185 -12.04 -4.52 -14.55
CA LEU A 185 -11.09 -4.80 -15.63
C LEU A 185 -10.84 -3.56 -16.49
N LEU A 186 -11.90 -2.80 -16.81
CA LEU A 186 -11.77 -1.56 -17.57
C LEU A 186 -10.95 -0.50 -16.81
N ARG A 187 -11.17 -0.36 -15.49
CA ARG A 187 -10.34 0.52 -14.64
C ARG A 187 -8.88 0.08 -14.60
N VAL A 188 -8.61 -1.21 -14.54
CA VAL A 188 -7.23 -1.71 -14.60
C VAL A 188 -6.61 -1.35 -15.95
N ALA A 189 -7.30 -1.60 -17.05
CA ALA A 189 -6.81 -1.27 -18.39
C ALA A 189 -6.47 0.23 -18.56
N LEU A 190 -7.31 1.12 -18.01
CA LEU A 190 -7.08 2.57 -18.07
C LEU A 190 -5.92 3.04 -17.17
N ASN A 191 -5.66 2.37 -16.05
CA ASN A 191 -4.62 2.75 -15.08
C ASN A 191 -3.29 2.01 -15.27
N SER A 192 -3.24 1.01 -16.14
CA SER A 192 -2.04 0.18 -16.40
C SER A 192 -1.15 0.72 -17.54
N GLY A 193 -1.48 1.90 -18.08
CA GLY A 193 -0.68 2.62 -19.08
C GLY A 193 0.44 3.46 -18.48
#